data_AF-A0A932UBW7-F1
#
_entry.id   AF-A0A932UBW7-F1
#
_cell.length_a   1.000
_cell.length_b   1.000
_cell.length_c   1.000
_cell.angle_alpha   90.00
_cell.angle_beta   90.00
_cell.angle_gamma   90.00
#
_symmetry.space_group_name_H-M   'P 1'
#
loop_
_entity.id
_entity.type
_entity.pdbx_description
1 polymer ?
#
loop_
_entity_poly.entity_id
_entity_poly.type
_entity_poly.pdbx_seq_one_letter_code
_entity_poly.pdbx_strand_id
1 'polypeptide(L)'
;MNRLTCVPVKLLVGLVLLHLLSLGAGALSSARAESTGFEDPFRGSGGGGNNLVNVVNQANYQLSVRGSIQLNRIPGPSVEPVNHVMAYSSCAHCQTLGVALQINLISRTATRITPQNAALAINSDCTGCYTVARAMQYVHQVDDPTQVPPEITALLRELDRELTAIGADPRITLVEAETRLNAVIAQFQEFAASFEERRVEMTQPTGVSR
;
A
#
# COMPACT_ATOMS: atom_id res chain seq x y z
N MET A 1 15.88 35.26 53.88
CA MET A 1 16.80 34.78 54.93
C MET A 1 16.22 33.52 55.55
N ASN A 2 16.68 32.33 55.17
CA ASN A 2 16.99 31.26 56.13
C ASN A 2 17.76 30.12 55.47
N ARG A 3 18.61 29.49 56.28
CA ARG A 3 19.86 28.81 55.96
C ARG A 3 19.72 27.34 55.54
N LEU A 4 20.76 26.87 54.83
CA LEU A 4 21.16 25.48 54.61
C LEU A 4 21.15 24.64 55.91
N THR A 5 20.92 23.32 55.78
CA THR A 5 21.92 22.27 56.11
C THR A 5 21.45 20.87 55.68
N CYS A 6 22.31 20.18 54.91
CA CYS A 6 22.37 18.72 54.76
C CYS A 6 23.08 18.06 55.97
N VAL A 7 23.19 16.71 55.91
CA VAL A 7 24.22 15.79 56.49
C VAL A 7 23.61 14.80 57.53
N PRO A 8 24.09 13.54 57.68
CA PRO A 8 24.24 12.39 56.76
C PRO A 8 23.67 11.09 57.42
N VAL A 9 24.01 9.87 56.96
CA VAL A 9 24.58 8.77 57.82
C VAL A 9 24.68 7.42 57.08
N LYS A 10 25.95 7.02 56.91
CA LYS A 10 26.60 5.69 57.01
C LYS A 10 26.31 4.57 56.01
N LEU A 11 27.33 4.41 55.17
CA LEU A 11 27.93 3.19 54.64
C LEU A 11 28.19 2.14 55.73
N LEU A 12 27.81 0.87 55.49
CA LEU A 12 28.39 -0.30 56.17
C LEU A 12 28.50 -1.45 55.16
N VAL A 13 29.75 -1.81 54.89
CA VAL A 13 30.20 -2.94 54.08
C VAL A 13 30.07 -4.20 54.92
N GLY A 14 29.43 -5.24 54.37
CA GLY A 14 29.36 -6.57 54.96
C GLY A 14 29.39 -7.63 53.87
N LEU A 15 30.58 -8.11 53.54
CA LEU A 15 30.82 -9.33 52.76
C LEU A 15 30.72 -10.51 53.73
N VAL A 16 30.04 -11.61 53.37
CA VAL A 16 30.48 -13.01 53.64
C VAL A 16 29.45 -14.05 53.15
N LEU A 17 30.03 -14.99 52.38
CA LEU A 17 29.71 -16.39 52.08
C LEU A 17 28.50 -16.84 51.24
N LEU A 18 28.91 -17.38 50.09
CA LEU A 18 28.31 -18.32 49.15
C LEU A 18 27.75 -19.60 49.80
N HIS A 19 26.48 -19.94 49.55
CA HIS A 19 25.95 -21.31 49.55
C HIS A 19 24.94 -21.53 48.41
N LEU A 20 24.96 -22.74 47.89
CA LEU A 20 24.47 -23.21 46.60
C LEU A 20 22.94 -23.40 46.49
N LEU A 21 22.49 -23.53 45.22
CA LEU A 21 21.33 -24.28 44.71
C LEU A 21 19.92 -23.64 44.83
N SER A 22 19.47 -23.01 43.74
CA SER A 22 18.42 -23.58 42.88
C SER A 22 18.26 -22.75 41.60
N LEU A 23 18.27 -23.41 40.44
CA LEU A 23 17.86 -22.81 39.18
C LEU A 23 16.34 -22.59 39.23
N GLY A 24 15.92 -21.42 39.70
CA GLY A 24 14.62 -20.87 39.33
C GLY A 24 14.78 -20.17 38.00
N ALA A 25 14.53 -20.87 36.89
CA ALA A 25 14.35 -20.26 35.58
C ALA A 25 13.09 -19.38 35.63
N GLY A 26 13.23 -18.16 36.15
CA GLY A 26 12.24 -17.11 35.99
C GLY A 26 12.20 -16.74 34.52
N ALA A 27 11.26 -17.34 33.78
CA ALA A 27 10.96 -16.95 32.42
C ALA A 27 10.67 -15.44 32.42
N LEU A 28 11.57 -14.67 31.79
CA LEU A 28 11.26 -13.33 31.31
C LEU A 28 10.09 -13.49 30.32
N SER A 29 8.87 -13.34 30.82
CA SER A 29 7.70 -13.26 29.97
C SER A 29 7.81 -11.96 29.21
N SER A 30 8.34 -12.02 27.98
CA SER A 30 8.20 -10.92 27.02
C SER A 30 6.71 -10.63 26.91
N ALA A 31 6.29 -9.51 27.47
CA ALA A 31 5.00 -8.92 27.16
C ALA A 31 4.98 -8.70 25.64
N ARG A 32 4.31 -9.61 24.93
CA ARG A 32 3.94 -9.39 23.55
C ARG A 32 3.00 -8.20 23.60
N ALA A 33 3.36 -7.11 22.94
CA ALA A 33 2.42 -6.05 22.65
C ALA A 33 1.25 -6.71 21.91
N GLU A 34 0.10 -6.81 22.56
CA GLU A 34 -1.15 -7.14 21.89
C GLU A 34 -1.41 -6.00 20.91
N SER A 35 -1.19 -6.28 19.62
CA SER A 35 -1.69 -5.41 18.57
C SER A 35 -3.21 -5.37 18.75
N THR A 36 -3.75 -4.24 19.19
CA THR A 36 -5.18 -3.97 19.03
C THR A 36 -5.48 -4.13 17.55
N GLY A 37 -6.14 -5.24 17.21
CA GLY A 37 -6.38 -5.64 15.83
C GLY A 37 -7.24 -4.58 15.15
N PHE A 38 -6.62 -3.74 14.33
CA PHE A 38 -7.35 -3.08 13.27
C PHE A 38 -7.71 -4.19 12.27
N GLU A 39 -8.94 -4.70 12.33
CA GLU A 39 -9.50 -5.50 11.25
C GLU A 39 -9.57 -4.59 10.02
N ASP A 40 -8.69 -4.84 9.04
CA ASP A 40 -8.78 -4.18 7.75
C ASP A 40 -10.13 -4.56 7.11
N PRO A 41 -11.10 -3.63 7.01
CA PRO A 41 -12.42 -3.93 6.45
C PRO A 41 -12.34 -4.31 4.96
N PHE A 42 -11.17 -4.14 4.33
CA PHE A 42 -10.91 -4.44 2.93
C PHE A 42 -10.34 -5.85 2.70
N ARG A 43 -10.41 -6.77 3.67
CA ARG A 43 -10.14 -8.20 3.41
C ARG A 43 -11.22 -8.81 2.51
N GLY A 44 -11.03 -8.72 1.18
CA GLY A 44 -11.93 -9.27 0.17
C GLY A 44 -12.13 -10.79 0.29
N SER A 45 -13.40 -11.23 0.20
CA SER A 45 -13.86 -12.59 0.50
C SER A 45 -14.29 -13.42 -0.73
N GLY A 46 -14.25 -12.93 -1.97
CA GLY A 46 -14.76 -13.72 -3.10
C GLY A 46 -14.43 -13.14 -4.47
N GLY A 47 -14.03 -13.96 -5.44
CA GLY A 47 -14.02 -13.61 -6.88
C GLY A 47 -13.20 -12.40 -7.33
N GLY A 48 -11.88 -12.37 -7.15
CA GLY A 48 -11.04 -11.30 -7.73
C GLY A 48 -9.65 -11.22 -7.14
N GLY A 49 -8.81 -10.32 -7.68
CA GLY A 49 -7.47 -10.05 -7.14
C GLY A 49 -7.49 -8.90 -6.13
N ASN A 50 -6.63 -9.00 -5.10
CA ASN A 50 -6.46 -7.99 -4.07
C ASN A 50 -5.13 -7.24 -4.25
N ASN A 51 -5.19 -5.92 -4.48
CA ASN A 51 -4.04 -5.02 -4.48
C ASN A 51 -3.99 -4.29 -3.14
N LEU A 52 -3.08 -4.71 -2.26
CA LEU A 52 -2.97 -4.17 -0.90
C LEU A 52 -1.59 -3.51 -0.72
N VAL A 53 -1.55 -2.20 -0.60
CA VAL A 53 -0.33 -1.43 -0.39
C VAL A 53 -0.31 -0.89 1.04
N ASN A 54 0.73 -1.24 1.79
CA ASN A 54 0.95 -0.70 3.13
C ASN A 54 2.31 0.03 3.19
N VAL A 55 2.29 1.27 3.64
CA VAL A 55 3.46 2.14 3.78
C VAL A 55 3.49 2.66 5.21
N VAL A 56 4.53 2.30 5.96
CA VAL A 56 4.70 2.70 7.36
C VAL A 56 5.99 3.47 7.47
N ASN A 57 5.91 4.72 7.93
CA ASN A 57 7.07 5.55 8.19
C ASN A 57 7.14 5.89 9.68
N GLN A 58 8.24 5.53 10.31
CA GLN A 58 8.50 5.79 11.73
C GLN A 58 9.87 6.48 11.93
N ALA A 59 10.48 6.94 10.83
CA ALA A 59 11.81 7.53 10.86
C ALA A 59 11.72 9.05 10.65
N ASN A 60 12.30 9.81 11.57
CA ASN A 60 12.27 11.27 11.52
C ASN A 60 12.95 11.79 10.25
N TYR A 61 12.36 12.81 9.63
CA TYR A 61 12.89 13.47 8.42
C TYR A 61 13.10 12.55 7.21
N GLN A 62 12.49 11.36 7.21
CA GLN A 62 12.59 10.41 6.09
C GLN A 62 11.35 10.48 5.20
N LEU A 63 11.56 10.25 3.90
CA LEU A 63 10.52 9.97 2.93
C LEU A 63 10.38 8.46 2.74
N SER A 64 9.16 7.94 2.82
CA SER A 64 8.83 6.56 2.47
C SER A 64 7.80 6.55 1.35
N VAL A 65 8.11 5.85 0.26
CA VAL A 65 7.21 5.73 -0.89
C VAL A 65 7.00 4.27 -1.23
N ARG A 66 5.75 3.89 -1.49
CA ARG A 66 5.43 2.58 -2.06
C ARG A 66 4.24 2.69 -2.98
N GLY A 67 4.29 1.97 -4.09
CA GLY A 67 3.12 1.77 -4.91
C GLY A 67 3.05 0.38 -5.50
N SER A 68 1.89 0.05 -6.07
CA SER A 68 1.71 -1.19 -6.83
C SER A 68 0.61 -1.02 -7.87
N ILE A 69 0.82 -1.65 -9.03
CA ILE A 69 -0.17 -1.75 -10.10
C ILE A 69 -0.58 -3.21 -10.30
N GLN A 70 -1.88 -3.46 -10.41
CA GLN A 70 -2.41 -4.80 -10.67
C GLN A 70 -3.41 -4.82 -11.84
N LEU A 71 -3.26 -5.80 -12.73
CA LEU A 71 -4.26 -6.17 -13.73
C LEU A 71 -4.87 -7.52 -13.37
N ASN A 72 -6.18 -7.55 -13.19
CA ASN A 72 -6.94 -8.76 -12.93
C ASN A 72 -7.77 -9.18 -14.14
N ARG A 73 -7.88 -10.49 -14.34
CA ARG A 73 -8.74 -11.13 -15.34
C ARG A 73 -9.74 -12.00 -14.59
N ILE A 74 -11.02 -11.65 -14.64
CA ILE A 74 -12.06 -12.28 -13.82
C ILE A 74 -13.15 -12.84 -14.75
N PRO A 75 -12.99 -14.08 -15.25
CA PRO A 75 -13.97 -14.69 -16.17
C PRO A 75 -15.23 -15.19 -15.45
N GLY A 76 -15.16 -15.39 -14.14
CA GLY A 76 -16.25 -15.96 -13.34
C GLY A 76 -17.41 -14.99 -13.08
N PRO A 77 -18.53 -15.52 -12.55
CA PRO A 77 -19.75 -14.72 -12.31
C PRO A 77 -19.65 -13.76 -11.12
N SER A 78 -18.72 -14.01 -10.18
CA SER A 78 -18.49 -13.14 -9.01
C SER A 78 -17.22 -12.30 -9.21
N VAL A 79 -17.38 -10.99 -9.05
CA VAL A 79 -16.35 -9.95 -9.22
C VAL A 79 -16.32 -9.10 -7.96
N GLU A 80 -15.36 -9.36 -7.08
CA GLU A 80 -15.19 -8.65 -5.80
C GLU A 80 -13.69 -8.33 -5.55
N PRO A 81 -13.00 -7.69 -6.52
CA PRO A 81 -11.62 -7.29 -6.33
C PRO A 81 -11.49 -6.17 -5.31
N VAL A 82 -10.36 -6.15 -4.61
CA VAL A 82 -10.02 -5.10 -3.65
C VAL A 82 -8.80 -4.34 -4.13
N ASN A 83 -8.87 -3.01 -4.07
CA ASN A 83 -7.73 -2.11 -4.21
C ASN A 83 -7.66 -1.21 -2.96
N HIS A 84 -6.62 -1.40 -2.15
CA HIS A 84 -6.48 -0.69 -0.88
C HIS A 84 -5.05 -0.17 -0.72
N VAL A 85 -4.91 1.08 -0.30
CA VAL A 85 -3.64 1.61 0.22
C VAL A 85 -3.81 2.25 1.59
N MET A 86 -2.93 1.86 2.50
CA MET A 86 -2.75 2.48 3.80
C MET A 86 -1.35 3.09 3.88
N ALA A 87 -1.30 4.40 4.11
CA ALA A 87 -0.09 5.14 4.40
C ALA A 87 -0.18 5.63 5.86
N TYR A 88 0.78 5.24 6.68
CA TYR A 88 0.80 5.50 8.11
C TYR A 88 2.14 6.12 8.52
N SER A 89 2.07 7.19 9.31
CA SER A 89 3.25 7.88 9.84
C SER A 89 3.17 8.07 11.34
N SER A 90 4.27 7.75 12.03
CA SER A 90 4.46 8.01 13.46
C SER A 90 5.91 8.43 13.76
N CYS A 91 6.26 9.63 13.33
CA CYS A 91 7.59 10.24 13.44
C CYS A 91 7.49 11.78 13.42
N ALA A 92 8.62 12.47 13.55
CA ALA A 92 8.71 13.92 13.36
C ALA A 92 9.16 14.26 11.93
N HIS A 93 8.44 15.18 11.28
CA HIS A 93 8.78 15.75 9.97
C HIS A 93 9.02 14.72 8.86
N CYS A 94 8.39 13.55 8.95
CA CYS A 94 8.52 12.50 7.95
C CYS A 94 7.43 12.62 6.88
N GLN A 95 7.72 12.04 5.71
CA GLN A 95 6.87 12.11 4.53
C GLN A 95 6.53 10.68 4.07
N THR A 96 5.28 10.42 3.71
CA THR A 96 4.83 9.07 3.35
C THR A 96 3.87 9.13 2.18
N LEU A 97 4.21 8.45 1.08
CA LEU A 97 3.39 8.39 -0.13
C LEU A 97 3.02 6.93 -0.45
N GLY A 98 1.73 6.64 -0.55
CA GLY A 98 1.19 5.34 -0.92
C GLY A 98 0.31 5.42 -2.16
N VAL A 99 0.53 4.52 -3.13
CA VAL A 99 -0.28 4.45 -4.37
C VAL A 99 -0.71 3.01 -4.69
N ALA A 100 -2.01 2.76 -4.83
CA ALA A 100 -2.55 1.48 -5.30
C ALA A 100 -3.39 1.66 -6.56
N LEU A 101 -2.95 1.08 -7.68
CA LEU A 101 -3.62 1.19 -8.98
C LEU A 101 -4.09 -0.19 -9.42
N GLN A 102 -5.35 -0.33 -9.83
CA GLN A 102 -5.88 -1.63 -10.24
C GLN A 102 -6.84 -1.53 -11.42
N ILE A 103 -6.64 -2.40 -12.41
CA ILE A 103 -7.59 -2.62 -13.51
C ILE A 103 -8.14 -4.04 -13.38
N ASN A 104 -9.46 -4.18 -13.48
CA ASN A 104 -10.15 -5.45 -13.47
C ASN A 104 -10.89 -5.63 -14.80
N LEU A 105 -10.45 -6.60 -15.59
CA LEU A 105 -11.17 -7.03 -16.79
C LEU A 105 -12.10 -8.17 -16.39
N ILE A 106 -13.39 -7.98 -16.63
CA ILE A 106 -14.43 -8.89 -16.15
C ILE A 106 -15.32 -9.35 -17.29
N SER A 107 -15.90 -10.55 -17.15
CA SER A 107 -16.80 -11.08 -18.17
C SER A 107 -18.06 -10.21 -18.28
N ARG A 108 -18.59 -10.05 -19.50
CA ARG A 108 -19.94 -9.48 -19.72
C ARG A 108 -21.05 -10.29 -19.04
N THR A 109 -20.79 -11.54 -18.70
CA THR A 109 -21.73 -12.44 -18.01
C THR A 109 -21.61 -12.41 -16.50
N ALA A 110 -20.75 -11.56 -15.92
CA ALA A 110 -20.65 -11.39 -14.47
C ALA A 110 -21.99 -10.91 -13.88
N THR A 111 -22.45 -11.59 -12.83
CA THR A 111 -23.78 -11.34 -12.22
C THR A 111 -23.70 -10.70 -10.85
N ARG A 112 -22.57 -10.85 -10.14
CA ARG A 112 -22.31 -10.21 -8.85
C ARG A 112 -21.04 -9.38 -8.95
N ILE A 113 -21.19 -8.05 -8.95
CA ILE A 113 -20.08 -7.10 -9.13
C ILE A 113 -20.05 -6.18 -7.91
N THR A 114 -19.13 -6.44 -6.98
CA THR A 114 -18.95 -5.69 -5.73
C THR A 114 -17.47 -5.35 -5.50
N PRO A 115 -16.86 -4.52 -6.36
CA PRO A 115 -15.47 -4.09 -6.21
C PRO A 115 -15.31 -3.14 -5.01
N GLN A 116 -14.13 -3.14 -4.39
CA GLN A 116 -13.79 -2.27 -3.26
C GLN A 116 -12.52 -1.48 -3.57
N ASN A 117 -12.58 -0.15 -3.41
CA ASN A 117 -11.46 0.76 -3.60
C ASN A 117 -11.34 1.73 -2.42
N ALA A 118 -10.20 1.76 -1.75
CA ALA A 118 -10.01 2.61 -0.57
C ALA A 118 -8.57 3.10 -0.40
N ALA A 119 -8.45 4.31 0.14
CA ALA A 119 -7.17 4.93 0.49
C ALA A 119 -7.25 5.54 1.89
N LEU A 120 -6.25 5.25 2.71
CA LEU A 120 -6.18 5.73 4.09
C LEU A 120 -4.80 6.36 4.35
N ALA A 121 -4.81 7.60 4.82
CA ALA A 121 -3.60 8.34 5.21
C ALA A 121 -3.70 8.72 6.69
N ILE A 122 -2.75 8.28 7.50
CA ILE A 122 -2.76 8.45 8.95
C ILE A 122 -1.45 9.08 9.42
N ASN A 123 -1.59 10.13 10.24
CA ASN A 123 -0.51 10.65 11.07
C ASN A 123 -0.90 10.39 12.53
N SER A 124 -0.14 9.57 13.25
CA SER A 124 -0.35 9.27 14.67
C SER A 124 0.88 9.65 15.47
N ASP A 125 0.71 10.30 16.62
CA ASP A 125 1.81 10.74 17.49
C ASP A 125 2.95 11.44 16.74
N CYS A 126 2.57 12.28 15.79
CA CYS A 126 3.47 12.92 14.85
C CYS A 126 3.41 14.45 14.96
N THR A 127 4.56 15.10 14.79
CA THR A 127 4.66 16.54 14.52
C THR A 127 5.21 16.79 13.12
N GLY A 128 4.49 17.55 12.30
CA GLY A 128 4.96 18.00 10.98
C GLY A 128 5.03 16.93 9.89
N CYS A 129 4.32 15.80 10.01
CA CYS A 129 4.29 14.78 8.95
C CYS A 129 3.45 15.20 7.76
N TYR A 130 3.81 14.65 6.60
CA TYR A 130 3.03 14.73 5.38
C TYR A 130 2.75 13.32 4.88
N THR A 131 1.48 12.89 4.88
CA THR A 131 1.08 11.53 4.49
C THR A 131 0.01 11.59 3.41
N VAL A 132 0.24 10.86 2.32
CA VAL A 132 -0.65 10.80 1.16
C VAL A 132 -0.91 9.35 0.78
N ALA A 133 -2.17 9.02 0.56
CA ALA A 133 -2.61 7.76 -0.02
C ALA A 133 -3.48 8.02 -1.25
N ARG A 134 -3.28 7.25 -2.32
CA ARG A 134 -4.06 7.31 -3.57
C ARG A 134 -4.42 5.90 -4.01
N ALA A 135 -5.71 5.62 -4.15
CA ALA A 135 -6.23 4.35 -4.66
C ALA A 135 -7.10 4.59 -5.88
N MET A 136 -6.78 3.96 -7.01
CA MET A 136 -7.59 4.03 -8.23
C MET A 136 -7.89 2.62 -8.72
N GLN A 137 -9.16 2.37 -8.99
CA GLN A 137 -9.64 1.08 -9.46
C GLN A 137 -10.60 1.26 -10.64
N TYR A 138 -10.33 0.55 -11.73
CA TYR A 138 -11.19 0.48 -12.90
C TYR A 138 -11.72 -0.95 -13.09
N VAL A 139 -12.97 -1.07 -13.49
CA VAL A 139 -13.63 -2.36 -13.73
C VAL A 139 -14.30 -2.31 -15.10
N HIS A 140 -13.73 -3.02 -16.07
CA HIS A 140 -14.20 -3.03 -17.46
C HIS A 140 -14.77 -4.39 -17.84
N GLN A 141 -16.00 -4.38 -18.37
CA GLN A 141 -16.61 -5.56 -18.97
C GLN A 141 -16.11 -5.76 -20.40
N VAL A 142 -15.49 -6.92 -20.65
CA VAL A 142 -14.93 -7.31 -21.95
C VAL A 142 -15.51 -8.65 -22.39
N ASP A 143 -15.43 -8.94 -23.69
CA ASP A 143 -15.99 -10.17 -24.27
C ASP A 143 -15.24 -11.41 -23.76
N ASP A 144 -13.91 -11.34 -23.68
CA ASP A 144 -13.07 -12.38 -23.08
C ASP A 144 -11.99 -11.74 -22.17
N PRO A 145 -12.15 -11.80 -20.83
CA PRO A 145 -11.16 -11.27 -19.88
C PRO A 145 -9.79 -11.94 -19.94
N THR A 146 -9.69 -13.12 -20.54
CA THR A 146 -8.42 -13.85 -20.65
C THR A 146 -7.56 -13.34 -21.81
N GLN A 147 -8.18 -12.70 -22.80
CA GLN A 147 -7.55 -12.14 -24.00
C GLN A 147 -7.08 -10.72 -23.75
N VAL A 148 -5.93 -10.60 -23.07
CA VAL A 148 -5.26 -9.31 -22.87
C VAL A 148 -4.06 -9.24 -23.82
N PRO A 149 -4.02 -8.23 -24.73
CA PRO A 149 -2.89 -8.02 -25.60
C PRO A 149 -1.55 -7.87 -24.82
N PRO A 150 -0.43 -8.44 -25.33
CA PRO A 150 0.87 -8.37 -24.65
C PRO A 150 1.35 -6.95 -24.34
N GLU A 151 1.03 -5.98 -25.20
CA GLU A 151 1.38 -4.58 -25.06
C GLU A 151 0.78 -3.94 -23.81
N ILE A 152 -0.45 -4.33 -23.44
CA ILE A 152 -1.11 -3.88 -22.20
C ILE A 152 -0.33 -4.37 -20.98
N THR A 153 0.04 -5.65 -20.99
CA THR A 153 0.79 -6.24 -19.88
C THR A 153 2.20 -5.63 -19.78
N ALA A 154 2.80 -5.27 -20.91
CA ALA A 154 4.10 -4.59 -20.96
C ALA A 154 4.01 -3.16 -20.40
N LEU A 155 3.00 -2.38 -20.78
CA LEU A 155 2.78 -1.02 -20.28
C LEU A 155 2.61 -1.01 -18.76
N LEU A 156 1.71 -1.85 -18.22
CA LEU A 156 1.48 -1.88 -16.77
C LEU A 156 2.72 -2.32 -15.99
N ARG A 157 3.53 -3.21 -16.56
CA ARG A 157 4.82 -3.60 -15.96
C ARG A 157 5.80 -2.45 -15.94
N GLU A 158 5.81 -1.60 -16.97
CA GLU A 158 6.67 -0.43 -17.02
C GLU A 158 6.26 0.62 -15.97
N LEU A 159 4.96 0.87 -15.84
CA LEU A 159 4.44 1.75 -14.80
C LEU A 159 4.74 1.22 -13.39
N ASP A 160 4.63 -0.09 -13.15
CA ASP A 160 4.96 -0.72 -11.87
C ASP A 160 6.47 -0.65 -11.55
N ARG A 161 7.33 -0.77 -12.56
CA ARG A 161 8.78 -0.55 -12.41
C ARG A 161 9.08 0.88 -12.01
N GLU A 162 8.38 1.86 -12.58
CA GLU A 162 8.56 3.26 -12.22
C GLU A 162 8.13 3.52 -10.77
N LEU A 163 7.00 2.96 -10.31
CA LEU A 163 6.62 3.01 -8.89
C LEU A 163 7.69 2.40 -7.97
N THR A 164 8.26 1.27 -8.38
CA THR A 164 9.33 0.59 -7.65
C THR A 164 10.60 1.45 -7.62
N ALA A 165 10.97 2.07 -8.73
CA ALA A 165 12.14 2.93 -8.84
C ALA A 165 12.01 4.20 -7.97
N ILE A 166 10.82 4.82 -7.93
CA ILE A 166 10.53 5.95 -7.05
C ILE A 166 10.74 5.55 -5.58
N GLY A 167 10.19 4.40 -5.15
CA GLY A 167 10.30 3.93 -3.77
C GLY A 167 11.69 3.43 -3.37
N ALA A 168 12.52 3.05 -4.34
CA ALA A 168 13.87 2.53 -4.10
C ALA A 168 14.95 3.62 -4.12
N ASP A 169 14.68 4.83 -4.59
CA ASP A 169 15.67 5.91 -4.67
C ASP A 169 15.85 6.61 -3.32
N PRO A 170 16.99 6.45 -2.62
CA PRO A 170 17.20 7.05 -1.30
C PRO A 170 17.44 8.57 -1.36
N ARG A 171 17.59 9.15 -2.56
CA ARG A 171 17.88 10.58 -2.75
C ARG A 171 16.67 11.37 -3.27
N ILE A 172 15.58 10.68 -3.59
CA ILE A 172 14.40 11.32 -4.15
C ILE A 172 13.82 12.32 -3.16
N THR A 173 13.45 13.49 -3.65
CA THR A 173 12.77 14.50 -2.83
C THR A 173 11.26 14.27 -2.87
N LEU A 174 10.53 14.84 -1.91
CA LEU A 174 9.06 14.79 -1.91
C LEU A 174 8.47 15.28 -3.23
N VAL A 175 8.91 16.45 -3.71
CA VAL A 175 8.38 17.08 -4.92
C VAL A 175 8.64 16.23 -6.16
N GLU A 176 9.84 15.64 -6.25
CA GLU A 176 10.19 14.74 -7.34
C GLU A 176 9.37 13.45 -7.29
N ALA A 177 9.23 12.85 -6.11
CA ALA A 177 8.39 11.66 -5.92
C ALA A 177 6.94 11.94 -6.31
N GLU A 178 6.34 13.04 -5.86
CA GLU A 178 4.97 13.42 -6.25
C GLU A 178 4.84 13.65 -7.75
N THR A 179 5.81 14.32 -8.37
CA THR A 179 5.80 14.57 -9.81
C THR A 179 5.81 13.26 -10.61
N ARG A 180 6.70 12.34 -10.25
CA ARG A 180 6.82 11.04 -10.93
C ARG A 180 5.61 10.14 -10.67
N LEU A 181 5.11 10.10 -9.42
CA LEU A 181 3.88 9.38 -9.09
C LEU A 181 2.68 9.93 -9.88
N ASN A 182 2.54 11.25 -9.98
CA ASN A 182 1.47 11.88 -10.76
C ASN A 182 1.56 11.53 -12.25
N ALA A 183 2.78 11.44 -12.80
CA ALA A 183 2.97 11.00 -14.18
C ALA A 183 2.55 9.54 -14.39
N VAL A 184 2.91 8.64 -13.47
CA VAL A 184 2.46 7.23 -13.51
C VAL A 184 0.94 7.15 -13.41
N ILE A 185 0.34 7.89 -12.49
CA ILE A 185 -1.11 7.94 -12.29
C ILE A 185 -1.81 8.45 -13.55
N ALA A 186 -1.33 9.54 -14.16
CA ALA A 186 -1.92 10.08 -15.37
C ALA A 186 -1.90 9.06 -16.51
N GLN A 187 -0.75 8.42 -16.77
CA GLN A 187 -0.63 7.38 -17.79
C GLN A 187 -1.54 6.17 -17.50
N PHE A 188 -1.66 5.78 -16.24
CA PHE A 188 -2.58 4.72 -15.83
C PHE A 188 -4.04 5.08 -16.11
N GLN A 189 -4.45 6.32 -15.82
CA GLN A 189 -5.82 6.79 -16.06
C GLN A 189 -6.14 6.88 -17.55
N GLU A 190 -5.24 7.44 -18.35
CA GLU A 190 -5.37 7.48 -19.82
C GLU A 190 -5.51 6.06 -20.39
N PHE A 191 -4.65 5.15 -19.91
CA PHE A 191 -4.72 3.75 -20.33
C PHE A 191 -6.05 3.08 -19.92
N ALA A 192 -6.52 3.29 -18.69
CA ALA A 192 -7.79 2.73 -18.25
C ALA A 192 -8.98 3.28 -19.07
N ALA A 193 -8.97 4.58 -19.39
CA ALA A 193 -10.01 5.20 -20.22
C ALA A 193 -10.07 4.60 -21.64
N SER A 194 -8.93 4.14 -22.19
CA SER A 194 -8.88 3.56 -23.54
C SER A 194 -9.74 2.30 -23.71
N PHE A 195 -10.09 1.58 -22.63
CA PHE A 195 -11.01 0.44 -22.70
C PHE A 195 -12.46 0.82 -23.02
N GLU A 196 -12.85 2.07 -22.76
CA GLU A 196 -14.21 2.57 -23.04
C GLU A 196 -14.36 3.00 -24.52
N GLU A 197 -13.27 3.46 -25.14
CA GLU A 197 -13.23 3.88 -26.54
C GLU A 197 -13.14 2.68 -27.51
N ARG A 198 -14.27 2.03 -27.79
CA ARG A 198 -14.35 1.01 -28.86
C ARG A 198 -14.58 1.66 -30.22
N ARG A 199 -13.53 1.85 -31.02
CA ARG A 199 -13.66 2.14 -32.45
C ARG A 199 -13.91 0.85 -33.22
N VAL A 200 -15.17 0.62 -33.61
CA VAL A 200 -15.54 -0.46 -34.55
C VAL A 200 -15.57 0.12 -35.95
N GLU A 201 -14.66 -0.33 -36.81
CA GLU A 201 -14.65 0.00 -38.23
C GLU A 201 -15.10 -1.22 -39.04
N MET A 202 -16.26 -1.11 -39.68
CA MET A 202 -16.77 -2.12 -40.59
C MET A 202 -16.59 -1.61 -42.01
N THR A 203 -15.59 -2.13 -42.72
CA THR A 203 -15.41 -1.87 -44.15
C THR A 203 -16.26 -2.86 -44.94
N GLN A 204 -17.12 -2.34 -45.82
CA GLN A 204 -17.90 -3.17 -46.74
C GLN A 204 -16.98 -3.83 -47.78
N PRO A 205 -17.26 -5.07 -48.22
CA PRO A 205 -16.62 -5.59 -49.42
C PRO A 205 -17.02 -4.71 -50.60
N THR A 206 -16.04 -4.17 -51.32
CA THR A 206 -16.27 -3.56 -52.63
C THR A 206 -16.58 -4.68 -53.63
N GLY A 207 -17.82 -5.16 -53.60
CA GLY A 207 -18.33 -6.06 -54.62
C GLY A 207 -18.52 -5.29 -55.93
N VAL A 208 -17.54 -5.35 -56.82
CA VAL A 208 -17.79 -5.08 -58.24
C VAL A 208 -18.30 -6.39 -58.85
N SER A 209 -19.62 -6.55 -58.86
CA SER A 209 -20.28 -7.50 -59.77
C SER A 209 -20.57 -6.76 -61.07
N ARG A 210 -19.68 -6.90 -62.05
CA ARG A 210 -19.99 -7.05 -63.49
C ARG A 210 -18.71 -7.35 -64.27
#